data_AF-V7I2U1-F1
#
_entry.id   AF-V7I2U1-F1
#
_cell.length_a   1.000
_cell.length_b   1.000
_cell.length_c   1.000
_cell.angle_alpha   90.00
_cell.angle_beta   90.00
_cell.angle_gamma   90.00
#
_symmetry.space_group_name_H-M   'P 1'
#
loop_
_entity.id
_entity.type
_entity.pdbx_description
1 polymer ?
#
loop_
_entity_poly.entity_id
_entity_poly.type
_entity_poly.pdbx_seq_one_letter_code
_entity_poly.pdbx_strand_id
1 'polypeptide(L)'
;MKMKGLLDSFNYAIEGLIYAVRTQRNMKIHVVTSIMVLVLALFTRITKVELLVLCLTITMVMSAELFNTAVEATIDLTTNHYHPLAKVAKNTAAASVLLTTINAVVVGYFLFWNEITSMTYNGIQLVKHSSPYLVLVVFVLVSLAVILTKAVIGEGTPLKGGMPSGHAAIAFSIATMVSYLSESAIVMTLSFLMALIVAQSRVDSRVHSTKEVVVGGLLGFLATILIFRLFGY
;
A
#
# COMPACT_ATOMS: atom_id res chain seq x y z
N MET A 1 8.64 24.93 -40.78
CA MET A 1 7.90 24.27 -39.69
C MET A 1 6.41 24.36 -40.04
N LYS A 2 5.74 23.26 -40.42
CA LYS A 2 4.28 23.31 -40.73
C LYS A 2 3.55 23.75 -39.46
N MET A 3 2.63 24.71 -39.60
CA MET A 3 1.83 25.23 -38.49
C MET A 3 0.95 24.08 -37.98
N LYS A 4 1.37 23.47 -36.87
CA LYS A 4 0.76 22.27 -36.29
C LYS A 4 -0.62 22.65 -35.74
N GLY A 5 -1.63 21.86 -36.08
CA GLY A 5 -2.98 22.09 -35.57
C GLY A 5 -3.05 21.81 -34.08
N LEU A 6 -4.05 22.41 -33.40
CA LEU A 6 -4.32 22.15 -31.99
C LEU A 6 -4.49 20.64 -31.70
N LEU A 7 -5.11 19.91 -32.63
CA LEU A 7 -5.26 18.45 -32.58
C LEU A 7 -3.92 17.70 -32.57
N ASP A 8 -2.94 18.15 -33.34
CA ASP A 8 -1.61 17.52 -33.40
C ASP A 8 -0.91 17.62 -32.04
N SER A 9 -1.03 18.77 -31.37
CA SER A 9 -0.47 18.98 -30.03
C SER A 9 -1.07 18.05 -28.98
N PHE A 10 -2.39 17.81 -29.04
CA PHE A 10 -3.04 16.83 -28.17
C PHE A 10 -2.56 15.40 -28.45
N ASN A 11 -2.42 15.03 -29.73
CA ASN A 11 -1.92 13.71 -30.10
C ASN A 11 -0.50 13.47 -29.56
N TYR A 12 0.42 14.44 -29.69
CA TYR A 12 1.77 14.31 -29.13
C TYR A 12 1.78 14.17 -27.60
N ALA A 13 0.93 14.91 -26.90
CA ALA A 13 0.82 14.80 -25.44
C ALA A 13 0.29 13.41 -25.01
N ILE A 14 -0.72 12.88 -25.73
CA ILE A 14 -1.28 11.56 -25.49
C ILE A 14 -0.25 10.46 -25.80
N GLU A 15 0.50 10.58 -26.89
CA GLU A 15 1.59 9.67 -27.23
C GLU A 15 2.65 9.62 -26.12
N GLY A 16 3.03 10.77 -25.57
CA GLY A 16 3.95 10.85 -24.43
C GLY A 16 3.42 10.13 -23.19
N LEU A 17 2.14 10.30 -22.87
CA LEU A 17 1.49 9.60 -21.75
C LEU A 17 1.47 8.08 -22.00
N ILE A 18 1.06 7.64 -23.19
CA ILE A 18 1.02 6.22 -23.58
C ILE A 18 2.42 5.61 -23.52
N TYR A 19 3.44 6.34 -23.98
CA TYR A 19 4.83 5.92 -23.91
C TYR A 19 5.24 5.65 -22.46
N ALA A 20 5.02 6.59 -21.55
CA ALA A 20 5.36 6.44 -20.14
C ALA A 20 4.64 5.25 -19.51
N VAL A 21 3.33 5.09 -19.75
CA VAL A 21 2.53 3.96 -19.23
C VAL A 21 3.01 2.62 -19.77
N ARG A 22 3.45 2.54 -21.03
CA ARG A 22 3.92 1.27 -21.62
C ARG A 22 5.32 0.89 -21.18
N THR A 23 6.22 1.87 -21.04
CA THR A 23 7.65 1.65 -20.81
C THR A 23 8.02 1.64 -19.33
N GLN A 24 7.45 2.53 -18.53
CA GLN A 24 7.86 2.75 -17.15
C GLN A 24 7.06 1.90 -16.16
N ARG A 25 7.76 1.12 -15.34
CA ARG A 25 7.12 0.25 -14.33
C ARG A 25 6.41 1.07 -13.24
N ASN A 26 7.04 2.13 -12.76
CA ASN A 26 6.49 2.98 -11.70
C ASN A 26 5.23 3.71 -12.19
N MET A 27 5.24 4.26 -13.41
CA MET A 27 4.03 4.80 -14.06
C MET A 27 2.86 3.80 -14.08
N LYS A 28 3.10 2.52 -14.44
CA LYS A 28 2.04 1.48 -14.40
C LYS A 28 1.45 1.31 -13.00
N ILE A 29 2.32 1.28 -11.99
CA ILE A 29 1.90 1.16 -10.58
C ILE A 29 1.07 2.37 -10.17
N HIS A 30 1.52 3.58 -10.50
CA HIS A 30 0.77 4.80 -10.20
C HIS A 30 -0.60 4.80 -10.86
N VAL A 31 -0.72 4.47 -12.16
CA VAL A 31 -2.01 4.39 -12.87
C VAL A 31 -2.95 3.39 -12.19
N VAL A 32 -2.49 2.16 -11.93
CA VAL A 32 -3.33 1.13 -11.30
C VAL A 32 -3.78 1.58 -9.91
N THR A 33 -2.86 2.14 -9.12
CA THR A 33 -3.16 2.63 -7.76
C THR A 33 -4.15 3.79 -7.79
N SER A 34 -3.98 4.75 -8.71
CA SER A 34 -4.89 5.87 -8.89
C SER A 34 -6.29 5.42 -9.27
N ILE A 35 -6.43 4.44 -10.18
CA ILE A 35 -7.73 3.85 -10.51
C ILE A 35 -8.37 3.20 -9.28
N MET A 36 -7.62 2.39 -8.53
CA MET A 36 -8.12 1.75 -7.31
C MET A 36 -8.62 2.77 -6.28
N VAL A 37 -7.85 3.83 -6.05
CA VAL A 37 -8.21 4.89 -5.08
C VAL A 37 -9.41 5.71 -5.56
N LEU A 38 -9.53 6.00 -6.85
CA LEU A 38 -10.71 6.66 -7.41
C LEU A 38 -11.95 5.79 -7.31
N VAL A 39 -11.83 4.48 -7.58
CA VAL A 39 -12.94 3.53 -7.38
C VAL A 39 -13.34 3.47 -5.91
N LEU A 40 -12.38 3.42 -4.98
CA LEU A 40 -12.66 3.48 -3.54
C LEU A 40 -13.39 4.77 -3.16
N ALA A 41 -12.98 5.91 -3.75
CA ALA A 41 -13.60 7.21 -3.50
C ALA A 41 -15.10 7.23 -3.87
N LEU A 42 -15.53 6.46 -4.87
CA LEU A 42 -16.94 6.33 -5.27
C LEU A 42 -17.79 5.59 -4.23
N PHE A 43 -17.19 4.70 -3.44
CA PHE A 43 -17.89 3.94 -2.38
C PHE A 43 -17.89 4.66 -1.03
N THR A 44 -17.14 5.75 -0.90
CA THR A 44 -17.00 6.55 0.31
C THR A 44 -17.77 7.87 0.22
N ARG A 45 -18.20 8.43 1.35
CA ARG A 45 -18.93 9.71 1.41
C ARG A 45 -18.00 10.92 1.31
N ILE A 46 -17.26 10.99 0.21
CA ILE A 46 -16.34 12.09 -0.10
C ILE A 46 -17.11 13.25 -0.74
N THR A 47 -16.86 14.47 -0.27
CA THR A 47 -17.42 15.71 -0.81
C THR A 47 -16.80 16.07 -2.16
N LYS A 48 -17.45 16.97 -2.92
CA LYS A 48 -16.92 17.42 -4.22
C LYS A 48 -15.52 18.06 -4.10
N VAL A 49 -15.27 18.81 -3.02
CA VAL A 49 -13.97 19.47 -2.79
C VAL A 49 -12.88 18.43 -2.50
N GLU A 50 -13.18 17.45 -1.68
CA GLU A 50 -12.24 16.37 -1.35
C GLU A 50 -11.92 15.51 -2.58
N LEU A 51 -12.90 15.23 -3.45
CA LEU A 51 -12.66 14.55 -4.72
C LEU A 51 -11.77 15.38 -5.67
N LEU A 52 -11.96 16.70 -5.73
CA LEU A 52 -11.09 17.59 -6.49
C LEU A 52 -9.65 17.56 -5.95
N VAL A 53 -9.47 17.60 -4.64
CA VAL A 53 -8.15 17.47 -3.99
C VAL A 53 -7.51 16.13 -4.36
N LEU A 54 -8.27 15.02 -4.28
CA LEU A 54 -7.79 13.69 -4.66
C LEU A 54 -7.32 13.64 -6.12
N CYS A 55 -8.11 14.19 -7.04
CA CYS A 55 -7.76 14.27 -8.47
C CYS A 55 -6.50 15.10 -8.71
N LEU A 56 -6.36 16.25 -8.02
CA LEU A 56 -5.17 17.09 -8.11
C LEU A 56 -3.92 16.35 -7.59
N THR A 57 -4.05 15.67 -6.46
CA THR A 57 -2.98 14.87 -5.86
C THR A 57 -2.52 13.74 -6.78
N ILE A 58 -3.46 12.99 -7.36
CA ILE A 58 -3.15 11.94 -8.35
C ILE A 58 -2.43 12.54 -9.56
N THR A 59 -2.95 13.64 -10.10
CA THR A 59 -2.37 14.31 -11.27
C THR A 59 -0.96 14.81 -10.99
N MET A 60 -0.68 15.28 -9.76
CA MET A 60 0.64 15.73 -9.34
C MET A 60 1.68 14.60 -9.35
N VAL A 61 1.32 13.43 -8.82
CA VAL A 61 2.20 12.24 -8.84
C VAL A 61 2.48 11.80 -10.28
N MET A 62 1.43 11.69 -11.10
CA MET A 62 1.55 11.31 -12.50
C MET A 62 2.42 12.29 -13.30
N SER A 63 2.27 13.60 -13.03
CA SER A 63 3.07 14.64 -13.66
C SER A 63 4.55 14.53 -13.25
N ALA A 64 4.84 14.32 -11.97
CA ALA A 64 6.21 14.13 -11.49
C ALA A 64 6.88 12.92 -12.15
N GLU A 65 6.16 11.82 -12.31
CA GLU A 65 6.67 10.61 -12.99
C GLU A 65 6.92 10.84 -14.49
N LEU A 66 6.05 11.61 -15.17
CA LEU A 66 6.29 12.03 -16.56
C LEU A 66 7.53 12.92 -16.67
N PHE A 67 7.72 13.88 -15.76
CA PHE A 67 8.93 14.69 -15.72
C PHE A 67 10.18 13.84 -15.45
N ASN A 68 10.10 12.87 -14.54
CA ASN A 68 11.19 11.92 -14.30
C ASN A 68 11.57 11.17 -15.58
N THR A 69 10.57 10.63 -16.27
CA THR A 69 10.75 9.92 -17.55
C THR A 69 11.39 10.81 -18.62
N ALA A 70 10.95 12.07 -18.73
CA ALA A 70 11.49 13.04 -19.69
C ALA A 70 12.95 13.40 -19.39
N VAL A 71 13.30 13.60 -18.11
CA VAL A 71 14.68 13.86 -17.68
C VAL A 71 15.57 12.65 -17.96
N GLU A 72 15.11 11.43 -17.64
CA GLU A 72 15.83 10.19 -17.93
C GLU A 72 16.11 10.05 -19.43
N ALA A 73 15.09 10.20 -20.28
CA ALA A 73 15.23 10.10 -21.73
C ALA A 73 16.21 11.13 -22.31
N THR A 74 16.18 12.36 -21.78
CA THR A 74 17.10 13.44 -22.22
C THR A 74 18.55 13.13 -21.85
N ILE A 75 18.77 12.61 -20.64
CA ILE A 75 20.10 12.24 -20.16
C ILE A 75 20.64 11.03 -20.93
N ASP A 76 19.80 10.02 -21.15
CA ASP A 76 20.17 8.80 -21.87
C ASP A 76 20.47 9.06 -23.36
N LEU A 77 19.85 10.08 -23.95
CA LEU A 77 20.20 10.55 -25.29
C LEU A 77 21.59 11.21 -25.34
N THR A 78 21.98 11.91 -24.27
CA THR A 78 23.16 12.80 -24.27
C THR A 78 24.43 12.08 -23.84
N THR A 79 24.35 11.13 -22.91
CA THR A 79 25.53 10.41 -22.40
C THR A 79 25.29 8.92 -22.25
N ASN A 80 26.22 8.14 -22.80
CA ASN A 80 26.27 6.68 -22.62
C ASN A 80 27.26 6.24 -21.54
N HIS A 81 27.91 7.17 -20.87
CA HIS A 81 28.85 6.91 -19.78
C HIS A 81 28.44 7.65 -18.51
N TYR A 82 28.89 7.14 -17.37
CA TYR A 82 28.59 7.72 -16.07
C TYR A 82 29.12 9.15 -15.98
N HIS A 83 28.23 10.10 -15.67
CA HIS A 83 28.59 11.50 -15.41
C HIS A 83 27.99 11.94 -14.06
N PRO A 84 28.76 12.57 -13.15
CA PRO A 84 28.25 12.99 -11.84
C PRO A 84 27.00 13.88 -11.92
N LEU A 85 26.95 14.82 -12.85
CA LEU A 85 25.76 15.68 -13.05
C LEU A 85 24.54 14.89 -13.57
N ALA A 86 24.73 13.87 -14.41
CA ALA A 86 23.64 13.01 -14.87
C ALA A 86 23.02 12.23 -13.71
N LYS A 87 23.85 11.74 -12.79
CA LYS A 87 23.38 11.11 -11.54
C LYS A 87 22.55 12.08 -10.70
N VAL A 88 23.02 13.31 -10.52
CA VAL A 88 22.27 14.33 -9.75
C VAL A 88 20.92 14.61 -10.40
N ALA A 89 20.88 14.83 -11.71
CA ALA A 89 19.64 15.12 -12.41
C ALA A 89 18.62 13.97 -12.31
N LYS A 90 19.04 12.72 -12.55
CA LYS A 90 18.17 11.54 -12.38
C LYS A 90 17.69 11.38 -10.94
N ASN A 91 18.57 11.51 -9.95
CA ASN A 91 18.21 11.37 -8.55
C ASN A 91 17.23 12.44 -8.09
N THR A 92 17.42 13.69 -8.51
CA THR A 92 16.52 14.80 -8.17
C THR A 92 15.15 14.63 -8.82
N ALA A 93 15.10 14.13 -10.06
CA ALA A 93 13.84 13.84 -10.73
C ALA A 93 13.07 12.70 -10.02
N ALA A 94 13.76 11.62 -9.65
CA ALA A 94 13.18 10.53 -8.85
C ALA A 94 12.72 11.01 -7.45
N ALA A 95 13.44 11.95 -6.83
CA ALA A 95 13.04 12.55 -5.56
C ALA A 95 11.72 13.35 -5.66
N SER A 96 11.44 13.99 -6.81
CA SER A 96 10.16 14.67 -7.05
C SER A 96 8.99 13.68 -7.02
N VAL A 97 9.16 12.50 -7.64
CA VAL A 97 8.16 11.42 -7.59
C VAL A 97 7.94 10.93 -6.16
N LEU A 98 9.02 10.77 -5.40
CA LEU A 98 8.94 10.36 -3.99
C LEU A 98 8.16 11.37 -3.15
N LEU A 99 8.47 12.66 -3.26
CA LEU A 99 7.80 13.73 -2.50
C LEU A 99 6.30 13.80 -2.82
N THR A 100 5.94 13.74 -4.10
CA THR A 100 4.54 13.76 -4.53
C THR A 100 3.80 12.51 -4.07
N THR A 101 4.46 11.34 -4.08
CA THR A 101 3.88 10.08 -3.58
C THR A 101 3.63 10.13 -2.07
N ILE A 102 4.57 10.65 -1.28
CA ILE A 102 4.39 10.84 0.18
C ILE A 102 3.21 11.77 0.43
N ASN A 103 3.13 12.90 -0.29
CA ASN A 103 2.00 13.80 -0.19
C ASN A 103 0.67 13.10 -0.53
N ALA A 104 0.66 12.23 -1.54
CA ALA A 104 -0.53 11.47 -1.91
C ALA A 104 -1.00 10.52 -0.81
N VAL A 105 -0.08 9.86 -0.10
CA VAL A 105 -0.41 9.03 1.07
C VAL A 105 -1.02 9.87 2.18
N VAL A 106 -0.43 11.04 2.48
CA VAL A 106 -0.93 11.94 3.53
C VAL A 106 -2.33 12.45 3.20
N VAL A 107 -2.54 12.96 1.97
CA VAL A 107 -3.85 13.43 1.51
C VAL A 107 -4.87 12.29 1.57
N GLY A 108 -4.54 11.11 1.04
CA GLY A 108 -5.41 9.94 1.09
C GLY A 108 -5.82 9.59 2.52
N TYR A 109 -4.88 9.60 3.46
CA TYR A 109 -5.17 9.36 4.88
C TYR A 109 -6.20 10.33 5.44
N PHE A 110 -6.06 11.64 5.19
CA PHE A 110 -7.01 12.64 5.67
C PHE A 110 -8.39 12.49 5.01
N LEU A 111 -8.45 12.25 3.71
CA LEU A 111 -9.71 12.12 2.98
C LEU A 111 -10.51 10.89 3.42
N PHE A 112 -9.83 9.77 3.65
CA PHE A 112 -10.48 8.52 4.06
C PHE A 112 -10.63 8.37 5.58
N TRP A 113 -10.16 9.33 6.38
CA TRP A 113 -10.16 9.25 7.85
C TRP A 113 -11.54 8.99 8.45
N ASN A 114 -12.56 9.72 8.00
CA ASN A 114 -13.92 9.61 8.53
C ASN A 114 -14.50 8.23 8.26
N GLU A 115 -14.23 7.65 7.09
CA GLU A 115 -14.71 6.32 6.73
C GLU A 115 -13.97 5.23 7.50
N ILE A 116 -12.64 5.35 7.66
CA ILE A 116 -11.84 4.46 8.52
C ILE A 116 -12.40 4.47 9.95
N THR A 117 -12.70 5.66 10.48
CA THR A 117 -13.25 5.82 11.84
C THR A 117 -14.67 5.25 11.95
N SER A 118 -15.51 5.41 10.93
CA SER A 118 -16.90 4.90 10.95
C SER A 118 -16.97 3.37 10.87
N MET A 119 -16.15 2.73 10.02
CA MET A 119 -16.03 1.28 9.96
C MET A 119 -15.57 0.71 11.31
N THR A 120 -14.66 1.42 11.97
CA THR A 120 -14.13 1.09 13.29
C THR A 120 -15.22 1.13 14.36
N TYR A 121 -16.02 2.20 14.43
CA TYR A 121 -17.04 2.36 15.46
C TYR A 121 -18.13 1.27 15.39
N ASN A 122 -18.52 0.86 14.17
CA ASN A 122 -19.47 -0.22 13.96
C ASN A 122 -18.93 -1.60 14.36
N GLY A 123 -17.61 -1.83 14.19
CA GLY A 123 -16.95 -3.07 14.63
C GLY A 123 -16.79 -3.18 16.15
N ILE A 124 -16.55 -2.05 16.83
CA ILE A 124 -16.33 -2.00 18.29
C ILE A 124 -17.62 -2.30 19.08
N GLN A 125 -18.78 -1.83 18.60
CA GLN A 125 -20.07 -2.05 19.29
C GLN A 125 -20.52 -3.53 19.26
N LEU A 126 -19.94 -4.34 18.36
CA LEU A 126 -20.22 -5.76 18.24
C LEU A 126 -19.18 -6.66 18.93
N VAL A 127 -18.23 -6.12 19.73
CA VAL A 127 -17.15 -6.92 20.39
C VAL A 127 -16.84 -6.53 21.87
N LYS A 128 -17.38 -5.40 22.37
CA LYS A 128 -17.24 -4.86 23.74
C LYS A 128 -17.54 -5.72 25.00
N HIS A 129 -17.94 -7.00 24.92
CA HIS A 129 -18.06 -7.90 26.10
C HIS A 129 -17.23 -9.18 25.93
N SER A 130 -16.31 -9.18 24.97
CA SER A 130 -15.27 -10.19 24.86
C SER A 130 -14.43 -10.25 26.13
N SER A 131 -14.35 -11.42 26.75
CA SER A 131 -13.46 -11.63 27.90
C SER A 131 -11.98 -11.44 27.51
N PRO A 132 -11.13 -10.86 28.39
CA PRO A 132 -9.71 -10.61 28.10
C PRO A 132 -8.90 -11.85 27.72
N TYR A 133 -9.35 -13.07 28.07
CA TYR A 133 -8.68 -14.31 27.63
C TYR A 133 -8.77 -14.57 26.13
N LEU A 134 -9.73 -13.96 25.41
CA LEU A 134 -9.91 -14.16 23.97
C LEU A 134 -8.69 -13.70 23.17
N VAL A 135 -7.98 -12.67 23.63
CA VAL A 135 -6.73 -12.19 23.02
C VAL A 135 -5.68 -13.29 22.99
N LEU A 136 -5.51 -14.00 24.11
CA LEU A 136 -4.56 -15.10 24.21
C LEU A 136 -4.98 -16.30 23.36
N VAL A 137 -6.29 -16.61 23.33
CA VAL A 137 -6.84 -17.68 22.48
C VAL A 137 -6.62 -17.39 21.00
N VAL A 138 -6.93 -16.17 20.53
CA VAL A 138 -6.72 -15.75 19.15
C VAL A 138 -5.25 -15.86 18.77
N PHE A 139 -4.34 -15.35 19.61
CA PHE A 139 -2.91 -15.41 19.36
C PHE A 139 -2.41 -16.85 19.18
N VAL A 140 -2.86 -17.77 20.06
CA VAL A 140 -2.54 -19.20 19.98
C VAL A 140 -3.12 -19.83 18.71
N LEU A 141 -4.40 -19.59 18.41
CA LEU A 141 -5.08 -20.16 17.24
C LEU A 141 -4.46 -19.69 15.92
N VAL A 142 -4.12 -18.40 15.80
CA VAL A 142 -3.43 -17.88 14.60
C VAL A 142 -2.03 -18.49 14.49
N SER A 143 -1.29 -18.60 15.60
CA SER A 143 0.03 -19.25 15.60
C SER A 143 -0.05 -20.71 15.15
N LEU A 144 -1.04 -21.46 15.64
CA LEU A 144 -1.31 -22.83 15.22
C LEU A 144 -1.73 -22.90 13.75
N ALA A 145 -2.61 -22.01 13.28
CA ALA A 145 -3.04 -21.96 11.89
C ALA A 145 -1.85 -21.71 10.95
N VAL A 146 -0.94 -20.81 11.31
CA VAL A 146 0.32 -20.58 10.56
C VAL A 146 1.16 -21.87 10.52
N ILE A 147 1.36 -22.52 11.66
CA ILE A 147 2.18 -23.75 11.74
C ILE A 147 1.56 -24.87 10.90
N LEU A 148 0.24 -25.08 11.00
CA LEU A 148 -0.50 -26.08 10.22
C LEU A 148 -0.42 -25.79 8.72
N THR A 149 -0.63 -24.53 8.33
CA THR A 149 -0.56 -24.13 6.92
C THR A 149 0.86 -24.37 6.37
N LYS A 150 1.90 -24.04 7.14
CA LYS A 150 3.29 -24.36 6.78
C LYS A 150 3.55 -25.87 6.68
N ALA A 151 3.00 -26.65 7.61
CA ALA A 151 3.18 -28.10 7.64
C ALA A 151 2.55 -28.78 6.42
N VAL A 152 1.42 -28.26 5.91
CA VAL A 152 0.76 -28.77 4.71
C VAL A 152 1.49 -28.36 3.43
N ILE A 153 2.00 -27.12 3.35
CA ILE A 153 2.66 -26.61 2.13
C ILE A 153 4.09 -27.15 1.98
N GLY A 154 4.77 -27.48 3.09
CA GLY A 154 6.03 -28.23 3.06
C GLY A 154 7.26 -27.48 2.54
N GLU A 155 7.21 -26.15 2.43
CA GLU A 155 8.34 -25.34 1.93
C GLU A 155 9.13 -24.64 3.06
N GLY A 156 10.46 -24.70 2.99
CA GLY A 156 11.39 -23.94 3.86
C GLY A 156 11.69 -24.58 5.22
N THR A 157 12.37 -23.83 6.10
CA THR A 157 12.55 -24.24 7.51
C THR A 157 11.47 -23.61 8.39
N PRO A 158 10.94 -24.30 9.42
CA PRO A 158 9.76 -23.82 10.17
C PRO A 158 9.88 -22.39 10.72
N LEU A 159 11.09 -22.02 11.17
CA LEU A 159 11.39 -20.72 11.79
C LEU A 159 12.06 -19.71 10.84
N LYS A 160 12.61 -20.15 9.70
CA LYS A 160 13.22 -19.27 8.68
C LYS A 160 12.71 -19.67 7.28
N GLY A 161 11.78 -18.88 6.75
CA GLY A 161 11.19 -19.07 5.43
C GLY A 161 9.92 -19.92 5.46
N GLY A 162 9.42 -20.24 4.26
CA GLY A 162 8.21 -21.03 4.04
C GLY A 162 6.93 -20.21 3.98
N MET A 163 6.00 -20.66 3.14
CA MET A 163 4.67 -20.07 3.01
C MET A 163 3.71 -20.62 4.09
N PRO A 164 2.94 -19.77 4.79
CA PRO A 164 2.95 -18.30 4.79
C PRO A 164 3.97 -17.70 5.78
N SER A 165 4.26 -16.39 5.66
CA SER A 165 5.15 -15.71 6.61
C SER A 165 4.51 -15.59 8.00
N GLY A 166 5.03 -16.35 8.97
CA GLY A 166 4.51 -16.36 10.33
C GLY A 166 4.67 -15.05 11.10
N HIS A 167 5.78 -14.32 10.90
CA HIS A 167 5.98 -13.01 11.55
C HIS A 167 4.97 -11.97 11.02
N ALA A 168 4.69 -11.99 9.71
CA ALA A 168 3.67 -11.13 9.13
C ALA A 168 2.28 -11.51 9.64
N ALA A 169 1.95 -12.81 9.69
CA ALA A 169 0.67 -13.28 10.21
C ALA A 169 0.44 -12.87 11.67
N ILE A 170 1.44 -13.06 12.54
CA ILE A 170 1.34 -12.66 13.94
C ILE A 170 1.23 -11.14 14.06
N ALA A 171 2.03 -10.37 13.33
CA ALA A 171 2.00 -8.91 13.41
C ALA A 171 0.65 -8.32 12.97
N PHE A 172 0.08 -8.81 11.86
CA PHE A 172 -1.24 -8.41 11.40
C PHE A 172 -2.36 -8.90 12.33
N SER A 173 -2.21 -10.09 12.93
CA SER A 173 -3.13 -10.58 13.96
C SER A 173 -3.14 -9.65 15.18
N ILE A 174 -1.96 -9.27 15.70
CA ILE A 174 -1.84 -8.31 16.81
C ILE A 174 -2.45 -6.96 16.45
N ALA A 175 -2.12 -6.39 15.28
CA ALA A 175 -2.70 -5.12 14.85
C ALA A 175 -4.24 -5.18 14.78
N THR A 176 -4.78 -6.30 14.32
CA THR A 176 -6.23 -6.55 14.29
C THR A 176 -6.81 -6.66 15.71
N MET A 177 -6.14 -7.35 16.63
CA MET A 177 -6.57 -7.40 18.04
C MET A 177 -6.57 -6.01 18.68
N VAL A 178 -5.53 -5.22 18.47
CA VAL A 178 -5.47 -3.84 18.95
C VAL A 178 -6.60 -3.00 18.34
N SER A 179 -6.99 -3.28 17.09
CA SER A 179 -8.16 -2.66 16.45
C SER A 179 -9.49 -2.99 17.11
N TYR A 180 -9.67 -4.19 17.65
CA TYR A 180 -10.90 -4.56 18.37
C TYR A 180 -10.90 -4.05 19.82
N LEU A 181 -9.72 -3.94 20.44
CA LEU A 181 -9.58 -3.52 21.84
C LEU A 181 -9.49 -2.00 22.01
N SER A 182 -9.05 -1.27 20.98
CA SER A 182 -8.86 0.17 21.06
C SER A 182 -10.07 0.94 20.55
N GLU A 183 -10.52 1.92 21.33
CA GLU A 183 -11.53 2.90 20.87
C GLU A 183 -10.91 4.04 20.02
N SER A 184 -9.58 4.09 19.91
CA SER A 184 -8.86 5.16 19.24
C SER A 184 -8.36 4.72 17.87
N ALA A 185 -8.94 5.30 16.81
CA ALA A 185 -8.52 5.09 15.42
C ALA A 185 -7.02 5.35 15.19
N ILE A 186 -6.40 6.23 15.99
CA ILE A 186 -4.96 6.52 15.93
C ILE A 186 -4.14 5.29 16.36
N VAL A 187 -4.49 4.67 17.49
CA VAL A 187 -3.77 3.50 18.01
C VAL A 187 -3.86 2.33 17.04
N MET A 188 -5.02 2.17 16.39
CA MET A 188 -5.22 1.16 15.36
C MET A 188 -4.33 1.40 14.15
N THR A 189 -4.33 2.62 13.63
CA THR A 189 -3.52 3.03 12.47
C THR A 189 -2.03 2.77 12.75
N LEU A 190 -1.53 3.18 13.93
CA LEU A 190 -0.15 2.96 14.33
C LEU A 190 0.18 1.46 14.46
N SER A 191 -0.77 0.65 14.94
CA SER A 191 -0.57 -0.80 15.07
C SER A 191 -0.47 -1.50 13.71
N PHE A 192 -1.31 -1.11 12.75
CA PHE A 192 -1.19 -1.61 11.36
C PHE A 192 0.08 -1.10 10.66
N LEU A 193 0.52 0.12 10.94
CA LEU A 193 1.81 0.63 10.45
C LEU A 193 2.97 -0.21 10.99
N MET A 194 2.95 -0.54 12.28
CA MET A 194 3.94 -1.45 12.88
C MET A 194 3.91 -2.83 12.24
N ALA A 195 2.72 -3.39 11.97
CA ALA A 195 2.60 -4.67 11.27
C ALA A 195 3.17 -4.64 9.85
N LEU A 196 2.98 -3.52 9.12
CA LEU A 196 3.58 -3.31 7.81
C LEU A 196 5.10 -3.22 7.86
N ILE A 197 5.67 -2.52 8.85
CA ILE A 197 7.13 -2.45 9.05
C ILE A 197 7.70 -3.85 9.35
N VAL A 198 7.03 -4.63 10.21
CA VAL A 198 7.43 -6.02 10.48
C VAL A 198 7.37 -6.85 9.21
N ALA A 199 6.30 -6.75 8.42
CA ALA A 199 6.16 -7.45 7.14
C ALA A 199 7.26 -7.07 6.14
N GLN A 200 7.55 -5.78 5.98
CA GLN A 200 8.64 -5.29 5.13
C GLN A 200 9.99 -5.84 5.55
N SER A 201 10.28 -5.85 6.86
CA SER A 201 11.55 -6.37 7.39
C SER A 201 11.81 -7.83 6.99
N ARG A 202 10.75 -8.63 6.77
CA ARG A 202 10.86 -10.02 6.34
C ARG A 202 11.24 -10.17 4.86
N VAL A 203 10.78 -9.25 4.02
CA VAL A 203 11.16 -9.17 2.60
C VAL A 203 12.60 -8.67 2.48
N ASP A 204 12.93 -7.60 3.20
CA ASP A 204 14.26 -6.96 3.15
C ASP A 204 15.36 -7.90 3.66
N SER A 205 15.06 -8.71 4.69
CA SER A 205 15.98 -9.74 5.20
C SER A 205 16.13 -10.96 4.27
N ARG A 206 15.46 -10.97 3.11
CA ARG A 206 15.40 -12.09 2.16
C ARG A 206 14.98 -13.42 2.79
N VAL A 207 14.23 -13.38 3.89
CA VAL A 207 13.72 -14.58 4.55
C VAL A 207 12.41 -15.05 3.92
N HIS A 208 11.62 -14.11 3.40
CA HIS A 208 10.34 -14.40 2.73
C HIS A 208 10.18 -13.60 1.44
N SER A 209 9.46 -14.15 0.48
CA SER A 209 9.01 -13.41 -0.70
C SER A 209 7.87 -12.43 -0.34
N THR A 210 7.66 -11.42 -1.19
CA THR A 210 6.52 -10.49 -1.04
C THR A 210 5.18 -11.22 -1.00
N LYS A 211 5.03 -12.29 -1.79
CA LYS A 211 3.82 -13.12 -1.80
C LYS A 211 3.59 -13.82 -0.45
N GLU A 212 4.63 -14.45 0.11
CA GLU A 212 4.53 -15.13 1.41
C GLU A 212 4.17 -14.18 2.54
N VAL A 213 4.71 -12.95 2.51
CA VAL A 213 4.42 -11.91 3.49
C VAL A 213 2.99 -11.42 3.36
N VAL A 214 2.50 -11.18 2.14
CA VAL A 214 1.10 -10.78 1.90
C VAL A 214 0.13 -11.88 2.33
N VAL A 215 0.38 -13.14 1.96
CA VAL A 215 -0.46 -14.28 2.36
C VAL A 215 -0.44 -14.45 3.88
N GLY A 216 0.72 -14.30 4.53
CA GLY A 216 0.85 -14.33 5.98
C GLY A 216 0.03 -13.22 6.64
N GLY A 217 0.19 -11.97 6.21
CA GLY A 217 -0.57 -10.85 6.73
C GLY A 217 -2.08 -11.03 6.58
N LEU A 218 -2.54 -11.49 5.42
CA LEU A 218 -3.96 -11.80 5.17
C LEU A 218 -4.48 -12.91 6.07
N LEU A 219 -3.71 -14.00 6.24
CA LEU A 219 -4.09 -15.09 7.14
C LEU A 219 -4.24 -14.57 8.57
N GLY A 220 -3.28 -13.80 9.07
CA GLY A 220 -3.33 -13.21 10.40
C GLY A 220 -4.53 -12.29 10.61
N PHE A 221 -4.76 -11.38 9.65
CA PHE A 221 -5.87 -10.42 9.67
C PHE A 221 -7.24 -11.13 9.63
N LEU A 222 -7.46 -12.00 8.63
CA LEU A 222 -8.74 -12.66 8.41
C LEU A 222 -9.06 -13.68 9.48
N ALA A 223 -8.08 -14.47 9.93
CA ALA A 223 -8.28 -15.43 11.01
C ALA A 223 -8.65 -14.72 12.32
N THR A 224 -7.98 -13.61 12.66
CA THR A 224 -8.35 -12.81 13.83
C THR A 224 -9.77 -12.27 13.71
N ILE A 225 -10.15 -11.66 12.57
CA ILE A 225 -11.53 -11.17 12.35
C ILE A 225 -12.54 -12.30 12.52
N LEU A 226 -12.27 -13.48 11.94
CA LEU A 226 -13.17 -14.61 12.02
C LEU A 226 -13.34 -15.09 13.48
N ILE A 227 -12.26 -15.23 14.23
CA ILE A 227 -12.31 -15.67 15.64
C ILE A 227 -13.07 -14.63 16.48
N PHE A 228 -12.78 -13.34 16.32
CA PHE A 228 -13.54 -12.29 17.02
C PHE A 228 -15.02 -12.26 16.60
N ARG A 229 -15.35 -12.61 15.37
CA ARG A 229 -16.75 -12.72 14.95
C ARG A 229 -17.45 -13.96 15.51
N LEU A 230 -16.72 -15.05 15.77
CA LEU A 230 -17.28 -16.29 16.31
C LEU A 230 -17.37 -16.28 17.84
N PHE A 231 -16.48 -15.56 18.53
CA PHE A 231 -16.33 -15.59 19.98
C PHE A 231 -16.43 -14.22 20.66
N GLY A 232 -16.40 -13.14 19.88
CA GLY A 232 -16.33 -11.77 20.41
C GLY A 232 -17.67 -11.18 20.83
N TYR A 233 -18.77 -11.70 20.26
CA TYR A 233 -20.10 -11.93 20.85
C TYR A 233 -20.81 -13.02 20.03
#